data_AF-A0A328ASA3-F1
#
_entry.id   AF-A0A328ASA3-F1
#
_cell.length_a   1.000
_cell.length_b   1.000
_cell.length_c   1.000
_cell.angle_alpha   90.00
_cell.angle_beta   90.00
_cell.angle_gamma   90.00
#
_symmetry.space_group_name_H-M   'P 1'
#
loop_
_entity.id
_entity.type
_entity.pdbx_description
1 polymer ?
#
loop_
_entity_poly.entity_id
_entity_poly.type
_entity_poly.pdbx_seq_one_letter_code
_entity_poly.pdbx_strand_id
1 'polypeptide(L)'
;MTTDILMPKATAVWLVDNTSLTFEQIAEFCGLHPLEVRGIADGEVARDIRGADPIANGQLSRDELDRAEKDSGYHMKAQKSRHAELLKPVKKAPRYTPVSRRQDRPDAIAWFLRNHPEVPDSQIARLLGTTKATIDSIRNRTHWNSANIKPVDPVTLGLVAQLELDAVVRKAAEKRAKSGDVDGPTLRPASEVGTYEDVEVEDDAAALFGDGDDNGDERAED
;
A
#
# COMPACT_ATOMS: atom_id res chain seq x y z
N MET A 1 -18.44 3.92 -18.33
CA MET A 1 -17.29 3.00 -18.30
C MET A 1 -16.72 2.93 -19.70
N THR A 2 -15.85 3.86 -20.06
CA THR A 2 -15.13 3.84 -21.34
C THR A 2 -14.13 2.70 -21.28
N THR A 3 -14.35 1.68 -22.10
CA THR A 3 -13.42 0.57 -22.28
C THR A 3 -12.18 1.12 -22.97
N ASP A 4 -11.05 1.06 -22.28
CA ASP A 4 -9.80 1.67 -22.73
C ASP A 4 -9.27 0.94 -23.97
N ILE A 5 -9.15 1.66 -25.10
CA ILE A 5 -8.63 1.12 -26.34
C ILE A 5 -7.11 1.03 -26.22
N LEU A 6 -6.56 -0.16 -26.47
CA LEU A 6 -5.13 -0.46 -26.26
C LEU A 6 -4.17 0.44 -27.06
N MET A 7 -4.58 0.92 -28.24
CA MET A 7 -3.75 1.76 -29.12
C MET A 7 -4.61 2.82 -29.85
N PRO A 8 -5.08 3.87 -29.16
CA PRO A 8 -6.14 4.75 -29.68
C PRO A 8 -5.72 5.48 -30.97
N LYS A 9 -4.48 5.96 -31.07
CA LYS A 9 -3.98 6.65 -32.28
C LYS A 9 -3.83 5.71 -33.48
N ALA A 10 -3.30 4.50 -33.27
CA ALA A 10 -3.15 3.51 -34.34
C ALA A 10 -4.51 2.98 -34.82
N THR A 11 -5.46 2.81 -33.89
CA THR A 11 -6.84 2.44 -34.23
C THR A 11 -7.54 3.56 -34.99
N ALA A 12 -7.33 4.83 -34.62
CA ALA A 12 -7.88 5.97 -35.35
C ALA A 12 -7.34 6.05 -36.78
N VAL A 13 -6.03 5.86 -37.00
CA VAL A 13 -5.44 5.78 -38.36
C VAL A 13 -6.14 4.70 -39.19
N TRP A 14 -6.31 3.50 -38.63
CA TRP A 14 -6.97 2.41 -39.34
C TRP A 14 -8.44 2.73 -39.66
N LEU A 15 -9.19 3.28 -38.72
CA LEU A 15 -10.60 3.62 -38.93
C LEU A 15 -10.77 4.72 -39.99
N VAL A 16 -9.93 5.76 -39.97
CA VAL A 16 -9.95 6.82 -40.98
C VAL A 16 -9.68 6.27 -42.38
N ASP A 17 -8.73 5.34 -42.52
CA ASP A 17 -8.33 4.80 -43.82
C ASP A 17 -9.27 3.72 -44.37
N ASN A 18 -9.98 2.98 -43.51
CA ASN A 18 -10.71 1.76 -43.88
C ASN A 18 -12.23 1.85 -43.72
N THR A 19 -12.77 2.97 -43.21
CA THR A 19 -14.20 3.12 -42.90
C THR A 19 -14.71 4.49 -43.36
N SER A 20 -16.03 4.61 -43.52
CA SER A 20 -16.70 5.88 -43.88
C SER A 20 -17.25 6.66 -42.66
N LEU A 21 -16.71 6.38 -41.47
CA LEU A 21 -17.16 6.98 -40.22
C LEU A 21 -16.83 8.47 -40.14
N THR A 22 -17.64 9.21 -39.37
CA THR A 22 -17.36 10.62 -39.09
C THR A 22 -16.20 10.77 -38.11
N PHE A 23 -15.49 11.90 -38.17
CA PHE A 23 -14.39 12.18 -37.26
C PHE A 23 -14.81 12.21 -35.79
N GLU A 24 -16.07 12.61 -35.51
CA GLU A 24 -16.63 12.61 -34.16
C GLU A 24 -16.84 11.19 -33.64
N GLN A 25 -17.36 10.27 -34.46
CA GLN A 25 -17.54 8.86 -34.10
C GLN A 25 -16.20 8.17 -33.79
N ILE A 26 -15.17 8.43 -34.61
CA ILE A 26 -13.82 7.88 -34.41
C ILE A 26 -13.19 8.47 -33.14
N ALA A 27 -13.32 9.78 -32.94
CA ALA A 27 -12.79 10.50 -31.78
C ALA A 27 -13.38 9.94 -30.48
N GLU A 28 -14.69 9.76 -30.41
CA GLU A 28 -15.35 9.21 -29.24
C GLU A 28 -14.95 7.75 -28.97
N PHE A 29 -14.88 6.92 -30.00
CA PHE A 29 -14.49 5.52 -29.86
C PHE A 29 -13.03 5.36 -29.38
N CYS A 30 -12.12 6.15 -29.92
CA CYS A 30 -10.70 6.12 -29.55
C CYS A 30 -10.37 6.98 -28.32
N GLY A 31 -11.32 7.77 -27.80
CA GLY A 31 -11.06 8.73 -26.71
C GLY A 31 -10.10 9.86 -27.09
N LEU A 32 -10.08 10.23 -28.38
CA LEU A 32 -9.24 11.32 -28.91
C LEU A 32 -10.10 12.56 -29.17
N HIS A 33 -9.46 13.72 -29.33
CA HIS A 33 -10.17 14.92 -29.76
C HIS A 33 -10.45 14.87 -31.27
N PRO A 34 -11.61 15.34 -31.78
CA PRO A 34 -11.92 15.34 -33.22
C PRO A 34 -10.86 16.03 -34.09
N LEU A 35 -10.20 17.07 -33.55
CA LEU A 35 -9.08 17.75 -34.23
C LEU A 35 -7.86 16.84 -34.41
N GLU A 36 -7.58 15.93 -33.48
CA GLU A 36 -6.49 14.96 -33.63
C GLU A 36 -6.81 13.95 -34.74
N VAL A 37 -8.07 13.49 -34.82
CA VAL A 37 -8.53 12.58 -35.88
C VAL A 37 -8.47 13.27 -37.24
N ARG A 38 -8.85 14.54 -37.32
CA ARG A 38 -8.68 15.34 -38.54
C ARG A 38 -7.21 15.50 -38.93
N GLY A 39 -6.33 15.79 -37.96
CA GLY A 39 -4.89 15.85 -38.20
C GLY A 39 -4.29 14.51 -38.65
N ILE A 40 -4.87 13.38 -38.23
CA ILE A 40 -4.50 12.04 -38.73
C ILE A 40 -4.97 11.87 -40.19
N ALA A 41 -6.20 12.28 -40.52
CA ALA A 41 -6.75 12.21 -41.88
C ALA A 41 -5.99 13.10 -42.88
N ASP A 42 -5.59 14.30 -42.44
CA ASP A 42 -4.74 15.22 -43.22
C ASP A 42 -3.28 14.73 -43.29
N GLY A 43 -2.94 13.66 -42.56
CA GLY A 43 -1.61 13.09 -42.47
C GLY A 43 -0.62 14.03 -41.81
N GLU A 44 -1.02 14.96 -40.94
CA GLU A 44 -0.13 15.82 -40.15
C GLU A 44 0.33 15.11 -38.85
N VAL A 45 -0.57 14.33 -38.26
CA VAL A 45 -0.37 13.61 -37.00
C VAL A 45 -0.21 12.12 -37.27
N ALA A 46 0.69 11.45 -36.53
CA ALA A 46 0.86 9.99 -36.56
C ALA A 46 1.31 9.39 -37.92
N ARG A 47 2.01 10.15 -38.78
CA ARG A 47 2.56 9.70 -40.07
C ARG A 47 3.31 8.36 -40.03
N ASP A 48 4.06 8.11 -38.96
CA ASP A 48 4.89 6.90 -38.81
C ASP A 48 4.16 5.73 -38.11
N ILE A 49 2.90 5.92 -37.72
CA ILE A 49 2.12 4.91 -37.00
C ILE A 49 1.37 4.03 -38.01
N ARG A 50 1.63 2.72 -37.98
CA ARG A 50 0.84 1.76 -38.75
C ARG A 50 -0.54 1.58 -38.11
N GLY A 51 -1.59 1.68 -38.93
CA GLY A 51 -2.95 1.44 -38.51
C GLY A 51 -3.13 0.06 -37.86
N ALA A 52 -3.81 0.02 -36.71
CA ALA A 52 -4.10 -1.21 -35.99
C ALA A 52 -5.60 -1.53 -36.08
N ASP A 53 -5.93 -2.65 -36.72
CA ASP A 53 -7.31 -3.10 -36.93
C ASP A 53 -8.02 -3.41 -35.59
N PRO A 54 -9.07 -2.66 -35.20
CA PRO A 54 -9.82 -2.89 -33.96
C PRO A 54 -10.66 -4.17 -33.99
N ILE A 55 -11.01 -4.69 -35.16
CA ILE A 55 -11.74 -5.95 -35.31
C ILE A 55 -10.78 -7.12 -35.06
N ALA A 56 -9.59 -7.08 -35.68
CA ALA A 56 -8.55 -8.09 -35.45
C ALA A 56 -8.10 -8.14 -33.97
N ASN A 57 -8.06 -6.98 -33.30
CA ASN A 57 -7.74 -6.88 -31.87
C ASN A 57 -8.90 -7.31 -30.94
N GLY A 58 -10.07 -7.62 -31.50
CA GLY A 58 -11.28 -7.98 -30.76
C GLY A 58 -11.84 -6.85 -29.90
N GLN A 59 -11.63 -5.60 -30.30
CA GLN A 59 -12.12 -4.39 -29.64
C GLN A 59 -13.42 -3.87 -30.28
N LEU A 60 -13.67 -4.21 -31.55
CA LEU A 60 -14.88 -3.84 -32.29
C LEU A 60 -15.41 -5.06 -33.06
N SER A 61 -16.72 -5.22 -33.13
CA SER A 61 -17.33 -6.25 -34.00
C SER A 61 -17.71 -5.68 -35.36
N ARG A 62 -17.66 -6.51 -36.41
CA ARG A 62 -18.06 -6.11 -37.75
C ARG A 62 -19.50 -5.57 -37.80
N ASP A 63 -20.43 -6.22 -37.12
CA ASP A 63 -21.83 -5.79 -37.02
C ASP A 63 -22.02 -4.44 -36.31
N GLU A 64 -21.07 -4.02 -35.46
CA GLU A 64 -21.11 -2.71 -34.79
C GLU A 64 -20.60 -1.64 -35.75
N LEU A 65 -19.54 -1.93 -36.50
CA LEU A 65 -19.00 -1.05 -37.52
C LEU A 65 -20.02 -0.79 -38.64
N ASP A 66 -20.65 -1.85 -39.17
CA ASP A 66 -21.64 -1.73 -40.24
C ASP A 66 -22.88 -0.92 -39.83
N ARG A 67 -23.19 -0.88 -38.54
CA ARG A 67 -24.26 -0.02 -37.99
C ARG A 67 -23.81 1.43 -37.89
N ALA A 68 -22.58 1.65 -37.44
CA ALA A 68 -21.99 2.99 -37.32
C ALA A 68 -21.77 3.66 -38.68
N GLU A 69 -21.44 2.91 -39.73
CA GLU A 69 -21.29 3.45 -41.09
C GLU A 69 -22.62 3.87 -41.72
N LYS A 70 -23.75 3.30 -41.28
CA LYS A 70 -25.09 3.63 -41.80
C LYS A 70 -25.74 4.82 -41.09
N ASP A 71 -25.28 5.15 -39.89
CA ASP A 71 -25.84 6.21 -39.06
C ASP A 71 -24.71 7.06 -38.48
N SER A 72 -24.58 8.29 -38.96
CA SER A 72 -23.54 9.24 -38.53
C SER A 72 -23.69 9.70 -37.07
N GLY A 73 -24.88 9.54 -36.47
CA GLY A 73 -25.14 9.85 -35.06
C GLY A 73 -24.92 8.65 -34.13
N TYR A 74 -24.54 7.50 -34.67
CA TYR A 74 -24.40 6.28 -33.87
C TYR A 74 -23.05 6.22 -33.16
N HIS A 75 -23.08 6.02 -31.84
CA HIS A 75 -21.91 5.90 -30.99
C HIS A 75 -21.52 4.43 -30.80
N MET A 76 -20.37 4.05 -31.35
CA MET A 76 -19.85 2.68 -31.31
C MET A 76 -19.51 2.25 -29.89
N LYS A 77 -19.90 1.02 -29.52
CA LYS A 77 -19.54 0.43 -28.23
C LYS A 77 -18.35 -0.50 -28.35
N ALA A 78 -17.23 -0.12 -27.74
CA ALA A 78 -16.03 -0.95 -27.66
C ALA A 78 -16.27 -2.22 -26.85
N GLN A 79 -15.97 -3.37 -27.46
CA GLN A 79 -15.99 -4.67 -26.81
C GLN A 79 -14.76 -4.84 -25.92
N LYS A 80 -14.93 -5.57 -24.81
CA LYS A 80 -13.79 -5.94 -23.97
C LYS A 80 -12.88 -6.89 -24.76
N SER A 81 -11.70 -6.40 -25.13
CA SER A 81 -10.69 -7.19 -25.83
C SER A 81 -10.43 -8.51 -25.11
N ARG A 82 -10.38 -9.61 -25.87
CA ARG A 82 -10.00 -10.95 -25.36
C ARG A 82 -8.58 -10.95 -24.77
N HIS A 83 -7.73 -10.02 -25.18
CA HIS A 83 -6.35 -9.89 -24.71
C HIS A 83 -6.23 -9.08 -23.41
N ALA A 84 -7.27 -8.35 -22.99
CA ALA A 84 -7.25 -7.64 -21.71
C ALA A 84 -7.08 -8.61 -20.52
N GLU A 85 -7.53 -9.85 -20.66
CA GLU A 85 -7.36 -10.87 -19.63
C GLU A 85 -5.90 -11.36 -19.51
N LEU A 86 -5.11 -11.25 -20.58
CA LEU A 86 -3.69 -11.62 -20.61
C LEU A 86 -2.79 -10.56 -19.94
N LEU A 87 -3.28 -9.33 -19.78
CA LEU A 87 -2.56 -8.25 -19.10
C LEU A 87 -2.71 -8.27 -17.56
N LYS A 88 -3.25 -9.34 -16.96
CA LYS A 88 -3.26 -9.50 -15.51
C LYS A 88 -1.82 -9.33 -15.00
N PRO A 89 -1.55 -8.41 -14.06
CA PRO A 89 -0.20 -8.16 -13.58
C PRO A 89 0.37 -9.47 -13.06
N VAL A 90 1.53 -9.86 -13.63
CA VAL A 90 2.24 -11.08 -13.24
C VAL A 90 2.41 -11.05 -11.73
N LYS A 91 1.88 -12.08 -11.05
CA LYS A 91 2.02 -12.21 -9.60
C LYS A 91 3.51 -12.15 -9.29
N LYS A 92 3.92 -11.16 -8.48
CA LYS A 92 5.33 -10.99 -8.06
C LYS A 92 5.85 -12.34 -7.56
N ALA A 93 6.87 -12.86 -8.23
CA ALA A 93 7.48 -14.13 -7.86
C ALA A 93 7.99 -14.07 -6.41
N PRO A 94 8.02 -15.20 -5.68
CA PRO A 94 8.64 -15.26 -4.35
C PRO A 94 10.07 -14.74 -4.44
N ARG A 95 10.43 -13.76 -3.60
CA ARG A 95 11.81 -13.24 -3.54
C ARG A 95 12.73 -14.34 -3.03
N TYR A 96 13.77 -14.64 -3.80
CA TYR A 96 14.81 -15.57 -3.37
C TYR A 96 15.71 -14.91 -2.31
N THR A 97 15.75 -15.46 -1.11
CA THR A 97 16.72 -15.05 -0.08
C THR A 97 18.03 -15.82 -0.27
N PRO A 98 19.16 -15.15 -0.54
CA PRO A 98 20.46 -15.80 -0.71
C PRO A 98 20.89 -16.53 0.56
N VAL A 99 21.68 -17.60 0.42
CA VAL A 99 22.06 -18.51 1.51
C VAL A 99 22.74 -17.79 2.68
N SER A 100 23.59 -16.81 2.40
CA SER A 100 24.28 -15.99 3.41
C SER A 100 23.30 -15.28 4.35
N ARG A 101 22.20 -14.74 3.82
CA ARG A 101 21.18 -13.99 4.59
C ARG A 101 20.13 -14.87 5.23
N ARG A 102 20.26 -16.21 5.14
CA ARG A 102 19.29 -17.13 5.73
C ARG A 102 19.41 -17.23 7.24
N GLN A 103 20.62 -16.98 7.77
CA GLN A 103 20.92 -16.99 9.20
C GLN A 103 20.28 -15.80 9.93
N ASP A 104 19.99 -14.71 9.21
CA ASP A 104 19.36 -13.50 9.76
C ASP A 104 17.83 -13.61 9.85
N ARG A 105 17.24 -14.66 9.24
CA ARG A 105 15.77 -14.84 9.22
C ARG A 105 15.16 -15.13 10.59
N PRO A 106 15.75 -15.97 11.46
CA PRO A 106 15.26 -16.17 12.81
C PRO A 106 15.21 -14.88 13.63
N ASP A 107 16.20 -13.99 13.45
CA ASP A 107 16.28 -12.69 14.12
C ASP A 107 15.13 -11.75 13.70
N ALA A 108 14.87 -11.69 12.39
CA ALA A 108 13.73 -10.97 11.83
C ALA A 108 12.38 -11.52 12.31
N ILE A 109 12.23 -12.85 12.40
CA ILE A 109 11.00 -13.48 12.91
C ILE A 109 10.80 -13.11 14.39
N ALA A 110 11.85 -13.19 15.20
CA ALA A 110 11.78 -12.83 16.61
C ALA A 110 11.42 -11.35 16.82
N TRP A 111 11.86 -10.47 15.91
CA TRP A 111 11.46 -9.06 15.90
C TRP A 111 9.97 -8.87 15.62
N PHE A 112 9.40 -9.57 14.63
CA PHE A 112 7.95 -9.52 14.37
C PHE A 112 7.15 -10.02 15.56
N LEU A 113 7.54 -11.16 16.15
CA LEU A 113 6.83 -11.75 17.29
C LEU A 113 6.85 -10.85 18.53
N ARG A 114 7.89 -10.02 18.70
CA ARG A 114 8.02 -9.11 19.84
C ARG A 114 7.32 -7.77 19.61
N ASN A 115 7.53 -7.16 18.44
CA ASN A 115 7.11 -5.77 18.18
C ASN A 115 5.76 -5.65 17.48
N HIS A 116 5.39 -6.67 16.69
CA HIS A 116 4.18 -6.65 15.87
C HIS A 116 3.36 -7.95 16.01
N PRO A 117 2.85 -8.27 17.21
CA PRO A 117 2.00 -9.45 17.42
C PRO A 117 0.70 -9.41 16.62
N GLU A 118 0.27 -8.23 16.14
CA GLU A 118 -0.89 -8.06 15.28
C GLU A 118 -0.72 -8.65 13.87
N VAL A 119 0.52 -8.89 13.43
CA VAL A 119 0.81 -9.41 12.09
C VAL A 119 0.61 -10.93 12.08
N PRO A 120 -0.23 -11.48 11.18
CA PRO A 120 -0.47 -12.92 11.15
C PRO A 120 0.73 -13.69 10.59
N ASP A 121 0.97 -14.88 11.14
CA ASP A 121 2.09 -15.77 10.76
C ASP A 121 2.11 -16.12 9.26
N SER A 122 0.94 -16.13 8.61
CA SER A 122 0.85 -16.32 7.14
C SER A 122 1.50 -15.17 6.35
N GLN A 123 1.44 -13.95 6.88
CA GLN A 123 2.03 -12.76 6.26
C GLN A 123 3.53 -12.71 6.55
N ILE A 124 3.97 -13.07 7.76
CA ILE A 124 5.39 -13.21 8.12
C ILE A 124 6.06 -14.28 7.24
N ALA A 125 5.43 -15.44 7.09
CA ALA A 125 5.93 -16.54 6.26
C ALA A 125 6.14 -16.12 4.80
N ARG A 126 5.18 -15.39 4.23
CA ARG A 126 5.25 -14.87 2.86
C ARG A 126 6.30 -13.78 2.69
N LEU A 127 6.45 -12.90 3.68
CA LEU A 127 7.34 -11.75 3.62
C LEU A 127 8.82 -12.15 3.77
N LEU A 128 9.13 -13.03 4.72
CA LEU A 128 10.49 -13.48 5.01
C LEU A 128 10.90 -14.74 4.23
N GLY A 129 9.98 -15.34 3.47
CA GLY A 129 10.23 -16.58 2.72
C GLY A 129 10.55 -17.76 3.64
N THR A 130 9.76 -17.90 4.71
CA THR A 130 9.89 -18.97 5.73
C THR A 130 8.61 -19.80 5.83
N THR A 131 8.62 -20.84 6.66
CA THR A 131 7.46 -21.69 6.94
C THR A 131 6.86 -21.37 8.31
N LYS A 132 5.55 -21.62 8.48
CA LYS A 132 4.87 -21.45 9.78
C LYS A 132 5.51 -22.30 10.88
N ALA A 133 5.93 -23.53 10.56
CA ALA A 133 6.65 -24.39 11.49
C ALA A 133 7.94 -23.74 12.02
N THR A 134 8.68 -23.01 11.18
CA THR A 134 9.87 -22.28 11.62
C THR A 134 9.51 -21.13 12.57
N ILE A 135 8.40 -20.41 12.29
CA ILE A 135 7.90 -19.33 13.15
C ILE A 135 7.51 -19.88 14.52
N ASP A 136 6.79 -21.00 14.55
CA ASP A 136 6.37 -21.68 15.78
C ASP A 136 7.59 -22.17 16.58
N SER A 137 8.61 -22.72 15.93
CA SER A 137 9.85 -23.13 16.60
C SER A 137 10.60 -21.97 17.25
N ILE A 138 10.53 -20.77 16.66
CA ILE A 138 11.16 -19.57 17.24
C ILE A 138 10.29 -19.04 18.38
N ARG A 139 8.97 -19.01 18.22
CA ARG A 139 8.01 -18.64 19.27
C ARG A 139 8.17 -19.50 20.52
N ASN A 140 8.30 -20.82 20.34
CA ASN A 140 8.47 -21.80 21.41
C ASN A 140 9.94 -21.99 21.84
N ARG A 141 10.88 -21.25 21.26
CA ARG A 141 12.34 -21.37 21.51
C ARG A 141 12.92 -22.77 21.28
N THR A 142 12.28 -23.60 20.46
CA THR A 142 12.72 -24.95 20.06
C THR A 142 13.59 -24.96 18.81
N HIS A 143 13.85 -23.80 18.19
CA HIS A 143 14.83 -23.68 17.12
C HIS A 143 16.25 -24.02 17.63
N TRP A 144 17.03 -24.75 16.84
CA TRP A 144 18.38 -25.21 17.25
C TRP A 144 19.33 -24.08 17.66
N ASN A 145 19.15 -22.88 17.11
CA ASN A 145 19.94 -21.69 17.44
C ASN A 145 19.23 -20.72 18.40
N SER A 146 18.22 -21.15 19.15
CA SER A 146 17.34 -20.25 19.93
C SER A 146 18.09 -19.37 20.94
N ALA A 147 19.20 -19.87 21.50
CA ALA A 147 20.03 -19.13 22.45
C ALA A 147 20.69 -17.87 21.86
N ASN A 148 20.96 -17.84 20.55
CA ASN A 148 21.66 -16.74 19.90
C ASN A 148 20.73 -15.79 19.11
N ILE A 149 19.42 -16.09 19.06
CA ILE A 149 18.47 -15.27 18.30
C ILE A 149 18.31 -13.90 18.97
N LYS A 150 18.54 -12.84 18.20
CA LYS A 150 18.35 -11.45 18.64
C LYS A 150 17.23 -10.82 17.82
N PRO A 151 16.22 -10.20 18.44
CA PRO A 151 15.18 -9.49 17.69
C PRO A 151 15.76 -8.26 17.00
N VAL A 152 15.97 -8.36 15.69
CA VAL A 152 16.50 -7.28 14.84
C VAL A 152 15.54 -6.99 13.70
N ASP A 153 15.38 -5.71 13.35
CA ASP A 153 14.44 -5.26 12.33
C ASP A 153 14.78 -5.86 10.94
N PRO A 154 13.82 -6.53 10.26
CA PRO A 154 14.00 -7.11 8.94
C PRO A 154 14.45 -6.12 7.85
N VAL A 155 14.17 -4.82 7.98
CA VAL A 155 14.63 -3.79 7.05
C VAL A 155 16.12 -3.51 7.26
N THR A 156 16.57 -3.43 8.51
CA THR A 156 17.99 -3.24 8.83
C THR A 156 18.85 -4.43 8.39
N LEU A 157 18.29 -5.64 8.43
CA LEU A 157 18.89 -6.86 7.89
C LEU A 157 18.84 -6.94 6.35
N GLY A 158 18.15 -5.99 5.69
CA GLY A 158 17.99 -5.96 4.24
C GLY A 158 17.21 -7.16 3.68
N LEU A 159 16.32 -7.75 4.48
CA LEU A 159 15.43 -8.85 4.07
C LEU A 159 14.13 -8.33 3.44
N VAL A 160 13.66 -7.19 3.93
CA VAL A 160 12.39 -6.56 3.54
C VAL A 160 12.61 -5.08 3.23
N ALA A 161 11.84 -4.52 2.30
CA ALA A 161 11.85 -3.08 2.03
C ALA A 161 10.95 -2.34 3.02
N GLN A 162 11.33 -1.11 3.41
CA GLN A 162 10.55 -0.28 4.35
C GLN A 162 9.07 -0.19 3.97
N LEU A 163 8.79 0.11 2.70
CA LEU A 163 7.42 0.24 2.19
C LEU A 163 6.59 -1.05 2.34
N GLU A 164 7.22 -2.22 2.26
CA GLU A 164 6.55 -3.50 2.42
C GLU A 164 6.24 -3.80 3.88
N LEU A 165 7.18 -3.47 4.78
CA LEU A 165 6.97 -3.59 6.23
C LEU A 165 5.82 -2.68 6.67
N ASP A 166 5.85 -1.40 6.30
CA ASP A 166 4.82 -0.42 6.68
C ASP A 166 3.43 -0.84 6.16
N ALA A 167 3.36 -1.36 4.92
CA ALA A 167 2.11 -1.84 4.34
C ALA A 167 1.56 -3.07 5.08
N VAL A 168 2.43 -3.97 5.55
CA VAL A 168 2.06 -5.17 6.32
C VAL A 168 1.52 -4.79 7.69
N VAL A 169 2.24 -3.94 8.42
CA VAL A 169 1.88 -3.48 9.76
C VAL A 169 0.59 -2.68 9.72
N ARG A 170 0.47 -1.70 8.81
CA ARG A 170 -0.76 -0.90 8.67
C ARG A 170 -1.99 -1.78 8.41
N LYS A 171 -1.89 -2.72 7.48
CA LYS A 171 -3.00 -3.64 7.16
C LYS A 171 -3.36 -4.55 8.32
N ALA A 172 -2.36 -5.01 9.09
CA ALA A 172 -2.58 -5.83 10.27
C ALA A 172 -3.26 -5.04 11.39
N ALA A 173 -2.80 -3.82 11.66
CA ALA A 173 -3.38 -2.91 12.63
C ALA A 173 -4.84 -2.55 12.29
N GLU A 174 -5.13 -2.19 11.03
CA GLU A 174 -6.50 -1.92 10.55
C GLU A 174 -7.41 -3.14 10.73
N LYS A 175 -6.90 -4.34 10.44
CA LYS A 175 -7.67 -5.57 10.60
C LYS A 175 -7.96 -5.86 12.07
N ARG A 176 -7.00 -5.67 12.97
CA ARG A 176 -7.16 -5.86 14.42
C ARG A 176 -8.14 -4.83 15.01
N ALA A 177 -8.02 -3.56 14.61
CA ALA A 177 -8.96 -2.50 14.99
C ALA A 177 -10.40 -2.84 14.57
N LYS A 178 -10.57 -3.44 13.37
CA LYS A 178 -11.89 -3.87 12.87
C LYS A 178 -12.43 -5.14 13.55
N SER A 179 -11.56 -6.02 14.05
CA SER A 179 -11.97 -7.25 14.74
C SER A 179 -12.25 -7.07 16.23
N GLY A 180 -12.04 -5.87 16.80
CA GLY A 180 -12.37 -5.56 18.19
C GLY A 180 -11.53 -6.30 19.24
N ASP A 181 -10.46 -6.98 18.81
CA ASP A 181 -9.56 -7.73 19.69
C ASP A 181 -8.48 -6.78 20.23
N VAL A 182 -8.87 -5.93 21.17
CA VAL A 182 -7.98 -5.03 21.91
C VAL A 182 -7.55 -5.69 23.23
N ASP A 183 -6.73 -6.73 23.14
CA ASP A 183 -6.00 -7.22 24.31
C ASP A 183 -4.74 -6.36 24.49
N GLY A 184 -4.80 -5.40 25.42
CA GLY A 184 -3.76 -4.44 25.77
C GLY A 184 -4.33 -3.21 26.49
N PRO A 185 -3.68 -2.67 27.55
CA PRO A 185 -4.22 -1.55 28.31
C PRO A 185 -4.24 -0.31 27.42
N THR A 186 -5.40 -0.05 26.81
CA THR A 186 -5.67 1.19 26.10
C THR A 186 -6.07 2.23 27.12
N LEU A 187 -5.49 3.42 27.00
CA LEU A 187 -5.90 4.57 27.80
C LEU A 187 -7.38 4.83 27.52
N ARG A 188 -8.15 5.02 28.59
CA ARG A 188 -9.59 5.28 28.51
C ARG A 188 -9.84 6.47 27.57
N PRO A 189 -10.91 6.44 26.76
CA PRO A 189 -11.25 7.55 25.88
C PRO A 189 -11.36 8.85 26.69
N ALA A 190 -10.87 9.95 26.13
CA ALA A 190 -10.83 11.27 26.78
C ALA A 190 -12.21 11.82 27.19
N SER A 191 -13.30 11.14 26.83
CA SER A 191 -14.67 11.44 27.27
C SER A 191 -15.01 10.91 28.66
N GLU A 192 -14.21 9.99 29.23
CA GLU A 192 -14.46 9.37 30.55
C GLU A 192 -13.53 9.88 31.66
N VAL A 193 -12.65 10.83 31.37
CA VAL A 193 -11.90 11.53 32.42
C VAL A 193 -12.85 12.54 33.09
N GLY A 194 -13.43 12.11 34.22
CA GLY A 194 -14.20 12.97 35.09
C GLY A 194 -13.41 14.22 35.46
N THR A 195 -14.12 15.34 35.47
CA THR A 195 -13.66 16.64 35.96
C THR A 195 -12.92 16.46 37.28
N TYR A 196 -11.70 17.03 37.37
CA TYR A 196 -10.98 17.14 38.63
C TYR A 196 -11.89 17.85 39.64
N GLU A 197 -12.29 17.16 40.71
CA GLU A 197 -12.82 17.82 41.89
C GLU A 197 -11.66 18.59 42.51
N ASP A 198 -11.81 19.91 42.60
CA ASP A 198 -10.92 20.78 43.35
C ASP A 198 -10.88 20.27 44.80
N VAL A 199 -9.77 19.63 45.17
CA VAL A 199 -9.46 19.39 46.57
C VAL A 199 -8.84 20.68 47.09
N GLU A 200 -9.61 21.43 47.87
CA GLU A 200 -9.10 22.55 48.66
C GLU A 200 -7.94 22.06 49.53
N VAL A 201 -6.73 22.54 49.24
CA VAL A 201 -5.55 22.31 50.06
C VAL A 201 -5.55 23.39 51.14
N GLU A 202 -5.80 23.03 52.39
CA GLU A 202 -5.57 23.92 53.54
C GLU A 202 -4.06 24.20 53.65
N ASP A 203 -3.72 25.49 53.60
CA ASP A 203 -2.37 26.04 53.74
C ASP A 203 -1.81 25.80 55.15
N ASP A 204 -0.89 24.84 55.30
CA ASP A 204 -0.02 24.71 56.48
C ASP A 204 1.45 24.93 56.09
N ALA A 205 1.72 26.13 55.55
CA ALA A 205 3.05 26.55 55.09
C ALA A 205 3.75 27.55 56.05
N ALA A 206 3.48 27.48 57.36
CA ALA A 206 3.99 28.46 58.32
C ALA A 206 5.12 27.95 59.26
N ALA A 207 5.63 26.72 59.11
CA ALA A 207 6.54 26.14 60.12
C ALA A 207 8.01 25.93 59.69
N LEU A 208 8.43 26.34 58.50
CA LEU A 208 9.77 26.01 57.97
C LEU A 208 10.77 27.16 57.80
N PHE A 209 10.38 28.40 58.11
CA PHE A 209 11.30 29.54 58.09
C PHE A 209 11.03 30.48 59.27
N GLY A 210 11.77 30.28 60.38
CA GLY A 210 11.69 31.13 61.56
C GLY A 210 12.96 31.03 62.41
N ASP A 211 13.73 32.11 62.37
CA ASP A 211 14.80 32.57 63.27
C ASP A 211 15.95 31.61 63.65
N GLY A 212 17.11 31.87 63.01
CA GLY A 212 18.36 31.77 63.73
C GLY A 212 18.52 32.98 64.62
N ASP A 213 18.82 32.75 65.90
CA ASP A 213 19.38 33.78 66.76
C ASP A 213 20.60 33.26 67.50
N ASP A 214 21.54 34.18 67.57
CA ASP A 214 22.89 34.18 68.06
C ASP A 214 22.92 34.07 69.60
N ASN A 215 23.93 33.39 70.14
CA ASN A 215 24.49 33.69 71.46
C ASN A 215 25.77 32.86 71.65
N GLY A 216 26.92 33.52 71.50
CA GLY A 216 28.17 33.04 72.06
C GLY A 216 28.19 33.18 73.58
N ASP A 217 28.95 32.32 74.26
CA ASP A 217 29.87 32.76 75.31
C ASP A 217 30.88 31.67 75.69
N GLU A 218 32.01 32.16 76.17
CA GLU A 218 33.23 31.57 76.72
C GLU A 218 33.11 30.27 77.56
N ARG A 219 34.10 29.37 77.45
CA ARG A 219 35.19 29.26 78.45
C ARG A 219 36.19 28.13 78.16
N ALA A 220 37.45 28.49 78.36
CA ALA A 220 38.62 27.63 78.49
C ALA A 220 38.72 27.01 79.91
N GLU A 221 39.86 26.31 80.14
CA GLU A 221 40.35 25.66 81.37
C GLU A 221 39.99 24.17 81.47
N ASP A 222 40.89 23.21 81.68
CA ASP A 222 42.35 23.15 81.93
C ASP A 222 42.81 21.72 81.57
#